data_AF-A0A537VTZ0-F1
#
_entry.id   AF-A0A537VTZ0-F1
#
_cell.length_a   1.000
_cell.length_b   1.000
_cell.length_c   1.000
_cell.angle_alpha   90.00
_cell.angle_beta   90.00
_cell.angle_gamma   90.00
#
_symmetry.space_group_name_H-M   'P 1'
#
loop_
_entity.id
_entity.type
_entity.pdbx_description
1 polymer ?
#
loop_
_entity_poly.entity_id
_entity_poly.type
_entity_poly.pdbx_seq_one_letter_code
_entity_poly.pdbx_strand_id
1 'polypeptide(L)'
;METIRRSRATIALRVGVLAALTLVGAVVAYRHIADASSQGPIPAAKRDREAKDASRRGNGRVPKPADTKAGRPSPGATPGWEKGIVSNDESPSADYVVRNRWSGTVRGKQVVVFAGASASDAAQGVVLVQQRSDDGSADAPQPYVTPSKAGAVHVVAVQGTRLTLEADDGTSFAFDVATLHFV
;
A
#
# COMPACT_ATOMS: atom_id res chain seq x y z
N MET A 1 23.75 -55.15 8.44
CA MET A 1 24.78 -54.12 8.74
C MET A 1 25.74 -54.15 7.54
N GLU A 2 25.72 -53.13 6.67
CA GLU A 2 26.48 -51.87 6.82
C GLU A 2 27.93 -52.08 6.31
N THR A 3 28.57 -51.23 5.50
CA THR A 3 28.44 -49.76 5.28
C THR A 3 28.58 -49.38 3.78
N ILE A 4 28.22 -48.15 3.39
CA ILE A 4 28.27 -47.68 2.00
C ILE A 4 29.66 -47.13 1.57
N ARG A 5 30.00 -47.50 0.34
CA ARG A 5 31.25 -47.34 -0.42
C ARG A 5 31.89 -45.95 -0.43
N ARG A 6 33.23 -45.94 -0.34
CA ARG A 6 34.09 -45.00 -1.09
C ARG A 6 34.37 -45.55 -2.49
N SER A 7 34.41 -44.71 -3.51
CA SER A 7 34.99 -45.04 -4.82
C SER A 7 35.54 -43.76 -5.47
N ARG A 8 36.80 -43.79 -5.91
CA ARG A 8 37.54 -42.74 -6.63
C ARG A 8 38.36 -43.40 -7.74
N ALA A 9 38.86 -42.58 -8.69
CA ALA A 9 39.59 -42.94 -9.91
C ALA A 9 38.67 -43.51 -11.03
N THR A 10 38.95 -43.30 -12.33
CA THR A 10 40.28 -43.20 -12.97
C THR A 10 40.32 -42.24 -14.17
N ILE A 11 41.51 -41.73 -14.51
CA ILE A 11 41.82 -40.88 -15.68
C ILE A 11 42.52 -41.72 -16.78
N ALA A 12 42.09 -41.59 -18.04
CA ALA A 12 42.88 -41.74 -19.29
C ALA A 12 41.99 -41.39 -20.50
N LEU A 13 42.31 -40.66 -21.59
CA LEU A 13 43.53 -40.24 -22.33
C LEU A 13 43.58 -40.90 -23.73
N ARG A 14 44.00 -40.12 -24.75
CA ARG A 14 44.47 -40.43 -26.14
C ARG A 14 43.49 -39.91 -27.23
N VAL A 15 43.75 -38.93 -28.11
CA VAL A 15 44.90 -38.35 -28.87
C VAL A 15 44.86 -38.73 -30.37
N GLY A 16 44.66 -37.71 -31.23
CA GLY A 16 45.19 -37.60 -32.60
C GLY A 16 44.19 -37.52 -33.78
N VAL A 17 44.52 -36.95 -34.96
CA VAL A 17 45.68 -36.13 -35.43
C VAL A 17 45.39 -35.59 -36.88
N LEU A 18 46.04 -34.47 -37.33
CA LEU A 18 46.16 -33.88 -38.72
C LEU A 18 44.91 -33.28 -39.45
N ALA A 19 44.98 -32.33 -40.40
CA ALA A 19 45.90 -31.20 -40.74
C ALA A 19 45.44 -30.39 -42.00
N ALA A 20 46.26 -29.40 -42.43
CA ALA A 20 46.23 -28.57 -43.67
C ALA A 20 45.30 -27.33 -43.65
N LEU A 21 45.63 -26.10 -44.09
CA LEU A 21 46.83 -25.39 -44.62
C LEU A 21 46.67 -23.86 -44.23
N THR A 22 47.51 -22.84 -44.52
CA THR A 22 48.60 -22.65 -45.49
C THR A 22 49.80 -21.83 -44.91
N LEU A 23 50.04 -20.57 -45.33
CA LEU A 23 51.25 -19.73 -45.16
C LEU A 23 50.95 -18.21 -45.33
N VAL A 24 51.95 -17.37 -45.01
CA VAL A 24 52.08 -15.89 -45.26
C VAL A 24 51.31 -14.99 -44.27
N GLY A 25 51.87 -13.91 -43.70
CA GLY A 25 53.23 -13.38 -43.81
C GLY A 25 53.31 -11.86 -43.99
N ALA A 26 53.15 -11.12 -42.88
CA ALA A 26 53.43 -9.69 -42.74
C ALA A 26 52.63 -8.67 -43.60
N VAL A 27 52.81 -7.39 -43.26
CA VAL A 27 52.41 -6.18 -44.03
C VAL A 27 50.89 -5.93 -44.16
N VAL A 28 50.32 -5.16 -43.23
CA VAL A 28 49.85 -3.77 -43.41
C VAL A 28 49.20 -3.36 -42.09
N ALA A 29 49.92 -2.57 -41.30
CA ALA A 29 49.26 -1.60 -40.44
C ALA A 29 48.85 -0.44 -41.34
N TYR A 30 47.55 -0.25 -41.61
CA TYR A 30 46.88 1.04 -41.82
C TYR A 30 45.43 0.81 -42.26
N ARG A 31 44.50 1.57 -41.63
CA ARG A 31 43.03 1.56 -41.87
C ARG A 31 42.38 0.23 -41.42
N HIS A 32 41.35 0.18 -40.59
CA HIS A 32 40.23 1.12 -40.47
C HIS A 32 39.92 1.50 -39.02
N ILE A 33 40.17 2.76 -38.64
CA ILE A 33 39.36 3.44 -37.61
C ILE A 33 38.33 4.27 -38.38
N ALA A 34 37.25 3.61 -38.80
CA ALA A 34 36.04 4.20 -39.36
C ALA A 34 35.03 3.09 -39.65
N ASP A 35 34.30 2.63 -38.62
CA ASP A 35 32.83 2.70 -38.64
C ASP A 35 32.26 2.42 -37.23
N ALA A 36 31.84 3.48 -36.54
CA ALA A 36 31.10 3.40 -35.29
C ALA A 36 29.71 4.02 -35.48
N SER A 37 29.06 3.70 -36.59
CA SER A 37 27.81 4.32 -37.05
C SER A 37 26.65 3.31 -37.19
N SER A 38 26.61 2.26 -36.36
CA SER A 38 25.55 1.24 -36.36
C SER A 38 24.22 1.72 -35.75
N GLN A 39 23.72 2.88 -36.18
CA GLN A 39 22.30 3.23 -36.06
C GLN A 39 21.58 2.85 -37.35
N GLY A 40 21.13 1.59 -37.43
CA GLY A 40 20.24 1.14 -38.50
C GLY A 40 18.95 1.96 -38.57
N PRO A 41 18.30 2.06 -39.74
CA PRO A 41 17.09 2.86 -39.92
C PRO A 41 15.95 2.40 -39.01
N ILE A 42 15.16 3.36 -38.54
CA ILE A 42 14.06 3.13 -37.59
C ILE A 42 13.12 2.02 -38.11
N PRO A 43 12.88 0.94 -37.32
CA PRO A 43 11.95 -0.13 -37.69
C PRO A 43 10.56 0.43 -38.03
N ALA A 44 9.93 -0.07 -39.10
CA ALA A 44 8.69 0.47 -39.65
C ALA A 44 7.61 0.72 -38.57
N ALA A 45 7.41 -0.25 -37.67
CA ALA A 45 6.46 -0.18 -36.56
C ALA A 45 6.64 1.03 -35.60
N LYS A 46 7.83 1.66 -35.56
CA LYS A 46 8.06 2.89 -34.78
C LYS A 46 7.66 4.14 -35.58
N ARG A 47 7.94 4.17 -36.89
CA ARG A 47 7.48 5.24 -37.80
C ARG A 47 5.96 5.31 -37.87
N ASP A 48 5.28 4.16 -37.89
CA ASP A 48 3.81 4.11 -37.93
C ASP A 48 3.17 4.68 -36.66
N ARG A 49 3.81 4.51 -35.49
CA ARG A 49 3.37 5.14 -34.22
C ARG A 49 3.62 6.65 -34.25
N GLU A 50 4.81 7.07 -34.66
CA GLU A 50 5.17 8.50 -34.75
C GLU A 50 4.23 9.26 -35.72
N ALA A 51 3.82 8.66 -36.85
CA ALA A 51 2.83 9.23 -37.76
C ALA A 51 1.41 9.30 -37.15
N LYS A 52 1.00 8.29 -36.36
CA LYS A 52 -0.27 8.27 -35.63
C LYS A 52 -0.32 9.32 -34.50
N ASP A 53 0.81 9.57 -33.85
CA ASP A 53 0.94 10.61 -32.83
C ASP A 53 1.06 12.01 -33.44
N ALA A 54 1.69 12.15 -34.60
CA ALA A 54 1.76 13.42 -35.34
C ALA A 54 0.37 13.87 -35.84
N SER A 55 -0.43 12.97 -36.42
CA SER A 55 -1.80 13.30 -36.85
C SER A 55 -2.70 13.71 -35.68
N ARG A 56 -2.54 13.11 -34.49
CA ARG A 56 -3.24 13.50 -33.26
C ARG A 56 -2.88 14.90 -32.74
N ARG A 57 -1.73 15.47 -33.13
CA ARG A 57 -1.34 16.85 -32.77
C ARG A 57 -1.99 17.91 -33.65
N GLY A 58 -2.52 17.54 -34.82
CA GLY A 58 -3.14 18.48 -35.77
C GLY A 58 -4.56 18.90 -35.39
N ASN A 59 -5.34 18.02 -34.76
CA ASN A 59 -6.75 18.29 -34.44
C ASN A 59 -6.94 18.79 -33.01
N GLY A 60 -7.22 20.09 -32.86
CA GLY A 60 -7.93 20.65 -31.72
C GLY A 60 -7.22 20.52 -30.37
N ARG A 61 -6.23 21.38 -30.11
CA ARG A 61 -5.70 21.58 -28.75
C ARG A 61 -6.76 22.28 -27.90
N VAL A 62 -7.67 21.51 -27.29
CA VAL A 62 -8.67 22.00 -26.34
C VAL A 62 -7.94 22.85 -25.28
N PRO A 63 -8.31 24.14 -25.08
CA PRO A 63 -7.68 24.95 -24.05
C PRO A 63 -7.85 24.25 -22.69
N LYS A 64 -6.75 24.13 -21.94
CA LYS A 64 -6.83 23.68 -20.53
C LYS A 64 -7.81 24.62 -19.81
N PRO A 65 -8.88 24.12 -19.17
CA PRO A 65 -9.80 24.97 -18.42
C PRO A 65 -9.02 25.87 -17.46
N ALA A 66 -9.30 27.17 -17.50
CA ALA A 66 -8.58 28.16 -16.70
C ALA A 66 -8.75 27.91 -15.18
N ASP A 67 -9.86 27.27 -14.81
CA ASP A 67 -10.16 26.91 -13.43
C ASP A 67 -9.54 25.55 -13.05
N THR A 68 -8.31 25.60 -12.56
CA THR A 68 -7.60 24.41 -12.02
C THR A 68 -8.24 23.84 -10.75
N LYS A 69 -9.23 24.52 -10.16
CA LYS A 69 -9.95 24.07 -8.97
C LYS A 69 -11.12 23.14 -9.35
N ALA A 70 -11.82 23.43 -10.44
CA ALA A 70 -12.94 22.63 -10.94
C ALA A 70 -12.54 21.24 -11.50
N GLY A 71 -11.30 21.10 -11.97
CA GLY A 71 -10.74 19.83 -12.46
C GLY A 71 -10.08 18.95 -11.40
N ARG A 72 -10.02 19.39 -10.14
CA ARG A 72 -9.55 18.55 -9.03
C ARG A 72 -10.69 17.59 -8.66
N PRO A 73 -10.46 16.27 -8.55
CA PRO A 73 -11.43 15.39 -7.92
C PRO A 73 -11.79 15.97 -6.55
N SER A 74 -13.08 16.06 -6.22
CA SER A 74 -13.47 16.29 -4.83
C SER A 74 -12.71 15.26 -3.99
N PRO A 75 -12.02 15.65 -2.89
CA PRO A 75 -11.34 14.69 -2.05
C PRO A 75 -12.35 13.61 -1.64
N GLY A 76 -12.21 12.42 -2.23
CA GLY A 76 -13.02 11.28 -1.86
C GLY A 76 -12.82 11.02 -0.38
N ALA A 77 -13.83 10.43 0.28
CA ALA A 77 -13.64 9.95 1.64
C ALA A 77 -12.35 9.11 1.65
N THR A 78 -11.36 9.52 2.45
CA THR A 78 -10.14 8.73 2.60
C THR A 78 -10.60 7.38 3.16
N PRO A 79 -10.27 6.24 2.51
CA PRO A 79 -10.68 4.94 3.03
C PRO A 79 -10.29 4.83 4.50
N GLY A 80 -11.26 4.48 5.35
CA GLY A 80 -11.10 4.48 6.81
C GLY A 80 -11.71 5.67 7.56
N TRP A 81 -12.11 6.75 6.87
CA TRP A 81 -12.55 8.01 7.50
C TRP A 81 -13.98 8.43 7.12
N GLU A 82 -14.82 7.46 6.74
CA GLU A 82 -16.22 7.67 6.39
C GLU A 82 -17.03 8.12 7.61
N LYS A 83 -17.81 9.20 7.46
CA LYS A 83 -18.59 9.79 8.56
C LYS A 83 -19.79 8.91 8.92
N GLY A 84 -19.95 8.58 10.19
CA GLY A 84 -21.05 7.76 10.70
C GLY A 84 -20.53 6.53 11.46
N ILE A 85 -21.45 5.65 11.85
CA ILE A 85 -21.13 4.33 12.42
C ILE A 85 -20.90 3.36 11.24
N VAL A 86 -19.83 2.57 11.30
CA VAL A 86 -19.45 1.58 10.27
C VAL A 86 -19.27 0.22 10.94
N SER A 87 -20.11 -0.74 10.58
CA SER A 87 -20.29 -2.03 11.29
C SER A 87 -19.26 -3.12 10.99
N ASN A 88 -18.22 -2.83 10.21
CA ASN A 88 -17.15 -3.78 9.92
C ASN A 88 -15.85 -3.02 9.64
N ASP A 89 -14.82 -3.25 10.44
CA ASP A 89 -13.56 -2.54 10.33
C ASP A 89 -12.35 -3.40 10.66
N GLU A 90 -11.20 -2.97 10.16
CA GLU A 90 -9.92 -3.60 10.49
C GLU A 90 -9.45 -3.09 11.86
N SER A 91 -9.00 -4.01 12.72
CA SER A 91 -8.47 -3.61 14.03
C SER A 91 -7.12 -2.91 13.84
N PRO A 92 -6.87 -1.74 14.46
CA PRO A 92 -5.65 -0.98 14.24
C PRO A 92 -4.40 -1.63 14.87
N SER A 93 -4.56 -2.61 15.77
CA SER A 93 -3.48 -3.51 16.21
C SER A 93 -4.04 -4.88 16.62
N ALA A 94 -3.15 -5.87 16.75
CA ALA A 94 -3.50 -7.22 17.18
C ALA A 94 -3.91 -7.31 18.68
N ASP A 95 -3.70 -6.24 19.46
CA ASP A 95 -4.00 -6.18 20.90
C ASP A 95 -5.50 -5.94 21.19
N TYR A 96 -6.30 -5.70 20.15
CA TYR A 96 -7.71 -5.34 20.25
C TYR A 96 -8.56 -6.12 19.23
N VAL A 97 -9.80 -6.42 19.61
CA VAL A 97 -10.83 -7.00 18.74
C VAL A 97 -11.92 -5.97 18.54
N VAL A 98 -11.91 -5.28 17.39
CA VAL A 98 -12.90 -4.25 17.03
C VAL A 98 -14.23 -4.91 16.60
N ARG A 99 -15.34 -4.33 17.07
CA ARG A 99 -16.71 -4.67 16.68
C ARG A 99 -17.23 -3.73 15.60
N ASN A 100 -17.03 -2.43 15.78
CA ASN A 100 -17.38 -1.39 14.81
C ASN A 100 -16.54 -0.13 15.04
N ARG A 101 -16.67 0.86 14.15
CA ARG A 101 -16.17 2.22 14.39
C ARG A 101 -17.25 3.27 14.27
N TRP A 102 -16.96 4.46 14.78
CA TRP A 102 -17.57 5.71 14.38
C TRP A 102 -16.51 6.66 13.83
N SER A 103 -16.82 7.43 12.79
CA SER A 103 -15.99 8.56 12.38
C SER A 103 -16.79 9.87 12.29
N GLY A 104 -16.14 10.97 12.63
CA GLY A 104 -16.75 12.29 12.62
C GLY A 104 -15.76 13.44 12.70
N THR A 105 -16.27 14.62 13.05
CA THR A 105 -15.47 15.84 13.23
C THR A 105 -15.74 16.40 14.61
N VAL A 106 -14.70 16.55 15.42
CA VAL A 106 -14.76 17.07 16.79
C VAL A 106 -13.74 18.19 16.92
N ARG A 107 -14.17 19.38 17.37
CA ARG A 107 -13.35 20.59 17.47
C ARG A 107 -12.56 20.92 16.18
N GLY A 108 -13.15 20.64 15.02
CA GLY A 108 -12.54 20.87 13.70
C GLY A 108 -11.59 19.78 13.21
N LYS A 109 -11.18 18.83 14.07
CA LYS A 109 -10.35 17.68 13.68
C LYS A 109 -11.22 16.50 13.25
N GLN A 110 -10.74 15.73 12.26
CA GLN A 110 -11.36 14.45 11.90
C GLN A 110 -10.94 13.40 12.94
N VAL A 111 -11.90 12.62 13.43
CA VAL A 111 -11.68 11.61 14.49
C VAL A 111 -12.33 10.31 14.07
N VAL A 112 -11.63 9.20 14.26
CA VAL A 112 -12.16 7.83 14.22
C VAL A 112 -12.12 7.28 15.64
N VAL A 113 -13.17 6.56 16.01
CA VAL A 113 -13.33 5.90 17.29
C VAL A 113 -13.71 4.46 17.02
N PHE A 114 -12.78 3.52 17.23
CA PHE A 114 -13.05 2.09 17.16
C PHE A 114 -13.58 1.61 18.52
N ALA A 115 -14.58 0.73 18.52
CA ALA A 115 -15.13 0.14 19.73
C ALA A 115 -14.99 -1.40 19.66
N GLY A 116 -14.62 -2.01 20.78
CA GLY A 116 -14.40 -3.46 20.84
C GLY A 116 -14.00 -3.95 22.22
N ALA A 117 -13.12 -4.96 22.25
CA ALA A 117 -12.51 -5.51 23.47
C ALA A 117 -10.98 -5.55 23.39
N SER A 118 -10.34 -5.71 24.55
CA SER A 118 -8.94 -6.15 24.60
C SER A 118 -8.81 -7.60 24.12
N ALA A 119 -7.80 -7.88 23.28
CA ALA A 119 -7.50 -9.24 22.84
C ALA A 119 -6.93 -10.13 23.96
N SER A 120 -6.32 -9.53 24.99
CA SER A 120 -5.80 -10.24 26.17
C SER A 120 -6.84 -10.41 27.29
N ASP A 121 -7.94 -9.66 27.25
CA ASP A 121 -9.06 -9.77 28.18
C ASP A 121 -10.39 -9.41 27.48
N ALA A 122 -11.08 -10.42 26.97
CA ALA A 122 -12.34 -10.26 26.25
C ALA A 122 -13.49 -9.70 27.10
N ALA A 123 -13.38 -9.72 28.44
CA ALA A 123 -14.36 -9.08 29.32
C ALA A 123 -14.14 -7.57 29.44
N GLN A 124 -12.96 -7.06 29.08
CA GLN A 124 -12.63 -5.64 29.11
C GLN A 124 -12.96 -4.97 27.78
N GLY A 125 -14.06 -4.22 27.76
CA GLY A 125 -14.41 -3.31 26.66
C GLY A 125 -13.36 -2.20 26.50
N VAL A 126 -13.08 -1.84 25.25
CA VAL A 126 -12.10 -0.80 24.87
C VAL A 126 -12.65 0.08 23.76
N VAL A 127 -12.35 1.38 23.87
CA VAL A 127 -12.54 2.39 22.85
C VAL A 127 -11.16 2.90 22.41
N LEU A 128 -10.86 2.89 21.10
CA LEU A 128 -9.62 3.39 20.54
C LEU A 128 -9.89 4.69 19.77
N VAL A 129 -9.32 5.80 20.21
CA VAL A 129 -9.50 7.10 19.55
C VAL A 129 -8.29 7.44 18.70
N GLN A 130 -8.51 7.66 17.40
CA GLN A 130 -7.50 8.11 16.44
C GLN A 130 -7.91 9.47 15.88
N GLN A 131 -7.01 10.45 15.94
CA GLN A 131 -7.20 11.77 15.36
C GLN A 131 -6.38 11.92 14.08
N ARG A 132 -6.84 12.82 13.20
CA ARG A 132 -6.06 13.24 12.03
C ARG A 132 -5.21 14.45 12.40
N SER A 133 -3.91 14.37 12.12
CA SER A 133 -2.97 15.47 12.26
C SER A 133 -3.08 16.48 11.12
N ASP A 134 -2.57 17.69 11.33
CA ASP A 134 -2.76 18.83 10.41
C ASP A 134 -2.01 18.65 9.07
N ASP A 135 -1.00 17.78 9.03
CA ASP A 135 -0.31 17.32 7.83
C ASP A 135 -1.11 16.29 7.01
N GLY A 136 -2.27 15.88 7.52
CA GLY A 136 -3.16 14.89 6.92
C GLY A 136 -2.86 13.44 7.28
N SER A 137 -1.85 13.18 8.11
CA SER A 137 -1.54 11.85 8.69
C SER A 137 -2.51 11.48 9.82
N ALA A 138 -2.43 10.23 10.29
CA ALA A 138 -3.24 9.72 11.40
C ALA A 138 -2.36 9.45 12.62
N ASP A 139 -2.77 9.94 13.78
CA ASP A 139 -2.05 9.74 15.04
C ASP A 139 -2.13 8.28 15.50
N ALA A 140 -1.26 7.86 16.42
CA ALA A 140 -1.35 6.53 17.03
C ALA A 140 -2.65 6.42 17.86
N PRO A 141 -3.51 5.40 17.64
CA PRO A 141 -4.76 5.24 18.38
C PRO A 141 -4.53 5.15 19.89
N GLN A 142 -5.28 5.96 20.65
CA GLN A 142 -5.21 6.00 22.11
C GLN A 142 -6.31 5.13 22.73
N PRO A 143 -5.99 4.18 23.62
CA PRO A 143 -6.98 3.28 24.23
C PRO A 143 -7.63 3.87 25.48
N TYR A 144 -8.94 3.66 25.60
CA TYR A 144 -9.78 4.02 26.74
C TYR A 144 -10.60 2.79 27.15
N VAL A 145 -10.33 2.26 28.34
CA VAL A 145 -11.03 1.07 28.87
C VAL A 145 -12.39 1.44 29.46
N THR A 146 -13.40 0.58 29.27
CA THR A 146 -14.72 0.76 29.88
C THR A 146 -14.64 0.75 31.41
N PRO A 147 -15.47 1.55 32.13
CA PRO A 147 -15.45 1.64 33.60
C PRO A 147 -15.68 0.31 34.34
N SER A 148 -16.38 -0.64 33.70
CA SER A 148 -16.57 -2.01 34.17
C SER A 148 -16.27 -3.01 33.05
N LYS A 149 -16.03 -4.27 33.43
CA LYS A 149 -15.82 -5.38 32.50
C LYS A 149 -17.15 -6.04 32.14
N ALA A 150 -17.71 -5.59 31.03
CA ALA A 150 -19.04 -5.95 30.52
C ALA A 150 -18.99 -6.72 29.18
N GLY A 151 -17.80 -7.14 28.74
CA GLY A 151 -17.56 -7.70 27.40
C GLY A 151 -17.10 -6.67 26.39
N ALA A 152 -17.09 -7.04 25.11
CA ALA A 152 -16.76 -6.12 24.02
C ALA A 152 -17.86 -5.07 23.87
N VAL A 153 -17.47 -3.83 23.54
CA VAL A 153 -18.42 -2.75 23.25
C VAL A 153 -18.54 -2.45 21.76
N HIS A 154 -19.69 -1.94 21.35
CA HIS A 154 -19.94 -1.42 20.02
C HIS A 154 -20.76 -0.11 20.07
N VAL A 155 -20.49 0.82 19.16
CA VAL A 155 -21.23 2.10 19.09
C VAL A 155 -22.63 1.85 18.52
N VAL A 156 -23.67 2.20 19.27
CA VAL A 156 -25.08 2.06 18.87
C VAL A 156 -25.76 3.40 18.52
N ALA A 157 -25.30 4.51 19.10
CA ALA A 157 -25.84 5.84 18.82
C ALA A 157 -24.82 6.96 18.99
N VAL A 158 -25.13 8.13 18.42
CA VAL A 158 -24.29 9.34 18.43
C VAL A 158 -25.17 10.55 18.71
N GLN A 159 -24.82 11.35 19.72
CA GLN A 159 -25.47 12.62 20.01
C GLN A 159 -24.41 13.71 20.25
N GLY A 160 -24.21 14.57 19.25
CA GLY A 160 -23.16 15.60 19.29
C GLY A 160 -21.76 14.96 19.34
N THR A 161 -21.08 15.10 20.48
CA THR A 161 -19.76 14.52 20.78
C THR A 161 -19.83 13.24 21.60
N ARG A 162 -21.01 12.84 22.07
CA ARG A 162 -21.23 11.67 22.91
C ARG A 162 -21.61 10.46 22.05
N LEU A 163 -20.88 9.37 22.22
CA LEU A 163 -21.19 8.05 21.68
C LEU A 163 -21.90 7.23 22.75
N THR A 164 -23.00 6.57 22.38
CA THR A 164 -23.58 5.50 23.19
C THR A 164 -22.98 4.18 22.73
N LEU A 165 -22.43 3.44 23.67
CA LEU A 165 -21.80 2.14 23.50
C LEU A 165 -22.65 1.09 24.21
N GLU A 166 -22.87 -0.06 23.57
CA GLU A 166 -23.51 -1.22 24.17
C GLU A 166 -22.51 -2.36 24.28
N ALA A 167 -22.43 -2.99 25.45
CA ALA A 167 -21.55 -4.12 25.73
C ALA A 167 -22.23 -5.47 25.45
N ASP A 168 -21.44 -6.54 25.28
CA ASP A 168 -21.96 -7.91 25.04
C ASP A 168 -22.96 -8.39 26.13
N ASP A 169 -22.90 -7.86 27.37
CA ASP A 169 -23.85 -8.17 28.46
C ASP A 169 -25.11 -7.26 28.51
N GLY A 170 -25.23 -6.30 27.59
CA GLY A 170 -26.30 -5.29 27.54
C GLY A 170 -26.03 -4.02 28.35
N THR A 171 -24.91 -3.91 29.06
CA THR A 171 -24.51 -2.68 29.74
C THR A 171 -24.28 -1.55 28.74
N SER A 172 -24.94 -0.41 28.96
CA SER A 172 -24.73 0.80 28.18
C SER A 172 -23.68 1.71 28.83
N PHE A 173 -22.73 2.20 28.03
CA PHE A 173 -21.80 3.25 28.42
C PHE A 173 -21.97 4.48 27.52
N ALA A 174 -21.68 5.67 28.05
CA ALA A 174 -21.51 6.87 27.25
C ALA A 174 -20.04 7.30 27.25
N PHE A 175 -19.50 7.62 26.07
CA PHE A 175 -18.15 8.13 25.90
C PHE A 175 -18.20 9.48 25.17
N ASP A 176 -17.65 10.54 25.77
CA ASP A 176 -17.55 11.84 25.11
C ASP A 176 -16.19 11.99 24.41
N VAL A 177 -16.22 12.18 23.09
CA VAL A 177 -15.04 12.26 22.24
C VAL A 177 -14.33 13.63 22.33
N ALA A 178 -15.00 14.67 22.83
CA ALA A 178 -14.39 15.98 23.04
C ALA A 178 -13.64 16.09 24.38
N THR A 179 -14.04 15.32 25.40
CA THR A 179 -13.30 15.22 26.67
C THR A 179 -12.43 13.96 26.76
N LEU A 180 -12.66 12.95 25.92
CA LEU A 180 -11.98 11.65 25.92
C LEU A 180 -12.20 10.85 27.21
N HIS A 181 -13.42 10.89 27.74
CA HIS A 181 -13.81 10.23 28.97
C HIS A 181 -15.18 9.55 28.87
N PHE A 182 -15.34 8.48 29.66
CA PHE A 182 -16.66 7.92 29.96
C PHE A 182 -17.42 8.84 30.92
N VAL A 183 -18.75 8.91 30.75
CA VAL A 183 -19.66 9.91 31.34
C VAL A 183 -21.02 9.35 31.72
#